data_AF-A0A161I0U9-F1
#
_entry.id   AF-A0A161I0U9-F1
#
_cell.length_a   1.000
_cell.length_b   1.000
_cell.length_c   1.000
_cell.angle_alpha   90.00
_cell.angle_beta   90.00
_cell.angle_gamma   90.00
#
_symmetry.space_group_name_H-M   'P 1'
#
loop_
_entity.id
_entity.type
_entity.pdbx_description
1 polymer ?
#
loop_
_entity_poly.entity_id
_entity_poly.type
_entity_poly.pdbx_seq_one_letter_code
_entity_poly.pdbx_strand_id
1 'polypeptide(L)'
;MTQTKRVGLATCSVLPDLDADDRPLLAALAARGVTAEAVVWDDPDVDWDSYDLVVVRSTYDYSPRRDEFVEWARRVPRLANAADVIAWNTDKTYLQALEQGGVPVIPTIWLDPERHFSKRAIHTRMPAFGDFVVKPVVSAGARDTGRYQPVSAQSRAMAIDHAKDLLESGRAVMIQPYVTSVDTAGETCVVFVEGELRHAVHKNALLTGPSRPTQGLYRKEQMSAVEATAAQVDVARKALAVAHEATGENKPFLYARVDLVNGADDVPTVIELELTEPSLWLKYAGDADTLGKLADAIVARVG
;
A
#
# COMPACT_ATOMS: atom_id res chain seq x y z
N MET A 1 -20.11 10.62 34.43
CA MET A 1 -19.03 11.12 33.56
C MET A 1 -18.98 10.17 32.38
N THR A 2 -19.34 10.60 31.19
CA THR A 2 -19.14 9.79 29.98
C THR A 2 -17.64 9.63 29.80
N GLN A 3 -17.15 8.39 29.82
CA GLN A 3 -15.74 8.10 29.58
C GLN A 3 -15.37 8.62 28.18
N THR A 4 -14.38 9.52 28.12
CA THR A 4 -13.89 10.03 26.84
C THR A 4 -13.32 8.87 26.05
N LYS A 5 -13.83 8.69 24.83
CA LYS A 5 -13.40 7.63 23.94
C LYS A 5 -11.95 7.84 23.49
N ARG A 6 -11.17 6.77 23.43
CA ARG A 6 -9.73 6.79 23.10
C ARG A 6 -9.42 6.09 21.79
N VAL A 7 -8.65 6.74 20.92
CA VAL A 7 -8.19 6.19 19.64
C VAL A 7 -6.67 6.17 19.59
N GLY A 8 -6.08 5.00 19.32
CA GLY A 8 -4.65 4.87 19.05
C GLY A 8 -4.41 5.01 17.54
N LEU A 9 -3.68 6.04 17.11
CA LEU A 9 -3.21 6.16 15.73
C LEU A 9 -1.84 5.47 15.64
N ALA A 10 -1.84 4.21 15.21
CA ALA A 10 -0.64 3.40 15.17
C ALA A 10 0.35 3.93 14.11
N THR A 11 1.60 4.12 14.52
CA THR A 11 2.73 4.62 13.74
C THR A 11 3.99 3.83 14.07
N CYS A 12 5.14 4.20 13.51
CA CYS A 12 6.43 3.54 13.77
C CYS A 12 7.40 4.43 14.56
N SER A 13 8.46 3.82 15.10
CA SER A 13 9.49 4.50 15.90
C SER A 13 10.29 5.57 15.11
N VAL A 14 10.30 5.46 13.77
CA VAL A 14 10.90 6.48 12.87
C VAL A 14 9.99 7.69 12.68
N LEU A 15 8.68 7.55 12.91
CA LEU A 15 7.66 8.60 12.84
C LEU A 15 6.80 8.60 14.11
N PRO A 16 7.39 8.83 15.30
CA PRO A 16 6.67 8.68 16.57
C PRO A 16 5.50 9.68 16.72
N ASP A 17 5.60 10.82 16.03
CA ASP A 17 4.57 11.88 16.02
C ASP A 17 3.69 11.84 14.75
N LEU A 18 3.54 10.67 14.12
CA LEU A 18 2.87 10.46 12.82
C LEU A 18 3.57 11.17 11.64
N ASP A 19 3.24 10.69 10.44
CA ASP A 19 3.49 11.42 9.20
C ASP A 19 2.78 12.79 9.21
N ALA A 20 3.38 13.77 8.55
CA ALA A 20 2.84 15.13 8.51
C ALA A 20 1.42 15.21 7.91
N ASP A 21 1.07 14.32 6.98
CA ASP A 21 -0.27 14.24 6.40
C ASP A 21 -1.31 13.69 7.39
N ASP A 22 -0.89 12.88 8.37
CA ASP A 22 -1.77 12.23 9.36
C ASP A 22 -1.96 13.08 10.64
N ARG A 23 -0.99 13.92 11.01
CA ARG A 23 -1.06 14.76 12.24
C ARG A 23 -2.35 15.57 12.41
N PRO A 24 -2.93 16.18 11.36
CA PRO A 24 -4.19 16.92 11.48
C PRO A 24 -5.36 16.08 12.03
N LEU A 25 -5.30 14.75 11.91
CA LEU A 25 -6.34 13.85 12.39
C LEU A 25 -6.52 13.92 13.92
N LEU A 26 -5.44 14.17 14.67
CA LEU A 26 -5.50 14.34 16.13
C LEU A 26 -6.44 15.48 16.52
N ALA A 27 -6.29 16.65 15.90
CA ALA A 27 -7.14 17.80 16.15
C ALA A 27 -8.57 17.58 15.63
N ALA A 28 -8.74 16.91 14.49
CA ALA A 28 -10.04 16.61 13.91
C ALA A 28 -10.88 15.66 14.80
N LEU A 29 -10.23 14.68 15.44
CA LEU A 29 -10.86 13.77 16.40
C LEU A 29 -11.16 14.48 17.73
N ALA A 30 -10.23 15.31 18.22
CA ALA A 30 -10.43 16.09 19.45
C ALA A 30 -11.64 17.04 19.32
N ALA A 31 -11.82 17.68 18.16
CA ALA A 31 -12.99 18.51 17.88
C ALA A 31 -14.33 17.75 17.90
N ARG A 32 -14.29 16.41 17.79
CA ARG A 32 -15.44 15.50 17.88
C ARG A 32 -15.54 14.81 19.24
N GLY A 33 -14.78 15.24 20.23
CA GLY A 33 -14.81 14.71 21.59
C GLY A 33 -14.12 13.35 21.76
N VAL A 34 -13.29 12.93 20.80
CA VAL A 34 -12.46 11.72 20.90
C VAL A 34 -11.02 12.10 21.22
N THR A 35 -10.44 11.47 22.23
CA THR A 35 -9.01 11.61 22.53
C THR A 35 -8.23 10.67 21.64
N ALA A 36 -7.38 11.21 20.76
CA ALA A 36 -6.49 10.42 19.92
C ALA A 36 -5.03 10.75 20.21
N GLU A 37 -4.17 9.76 20.07
CA GLU A 37 -2.72 9.92 20.22
C GLU A 37 -1.97 9.05 19.20
N ALA A 38 -0.74 9.47 18.87
CA ALA A 38 0.17 8.68 18.07
C ALA A 38 0.76 7.56 18.94
N VAL A 39 0.77 6.32 18.46
CA VAL A 39 1.23 5.17 19.23
C VAL A 39 2.17 4.33 18.39
N VAL A 40 3.39 4.11 18.86
CA VAL A 40 4.38 3.29 18.15
C VAL A 40 3.95 1.82 18.24
N TRP A 41 3.78 1.16 17.10
CA TRP A 41 3.13 -0.16 17.02
C TRP A 41 3.92 -1.25 17.77
N ASP A 42 5.25 -1.15 17.78
CA ASP A 42 6.17 -2.10 18.40
C ASP A 42 6.65 -1.67 19.80
N ASP A 43 6.04 -0.66 20.39
CA ASP A 43 6.33 -0.25 21.77
C ASP A 43 5.75 -1.29 22.76
N PRO A 44 6.60 -2.00 23.53
CA PRO A 44 6.15 -3.05 24.44
C PRO A 44 5.38 -2.53 25.66
N ASP A 45 5.46 -1.23 25.96
CA ASP A 45 4.81 -0.62 27.12
C ASP A 45 3.37 -0.15 26.82
N VAL A 46 2.92 -0.28 25.56
CA VAL A 46 1.58 0.13 25.14
C VAL A 46 0.52 -0.91 25.51
N ASP A 47 -0.46 -0.48 26.30
CA ASP A 47 -1.69 -1.23 26.57
C ASP A 47 -2.73 -0.98 25.47
N TRP A 48 -2.79 -1.86 24.48
CA TRP A 48 -3.73 -1.78 23.37
C TRP A 48 -5.20 -1.98 23.78
N ASP A 49 -5.47 -2.65 24.90
CA ASP A 49 -6.82 -2.84 25.43
C ASP A 49 -7.43 -1.53 25.97
N SER A 50 -6.59 -0.52 26.21
CA SER A 50 -7.00 0.79 26.72
C SER A 50 -7.60 1.73 25.66
N TYR A 51 -7.58 1.35 24.37
CA TYR A 51 -8.14 2.11 23.26
C TYR A 51 -9.47 1.55 22.77
N ASP A 52 -10.47 2.40 22.55
CA ASP A 52 -11.76 1.99 21.94
C ASP A 52 -11.61 1.62 20.45
N LEU A 53 -10.60 2.16 19.76
CA LEU A 53 -10.25 1.81 18.39
C LEU A 53 -8.76 2.08 18.13
N VAL A 54 -8.13 1.23 17.34
CA VAL A 54 -6.76 1.43 16.83
C VAL A 54 -6.82 1.57 15.31
N VAL A 55 -6.20 2.63 14.80
CA VAL A 55 -6.18 2.96 13.37
C VAL A 55 -4.73 2.95 12.91
N VAL A 56 -4.38 2.02 12.02
CA VAL A 56 -3.04 2.00 11.41
C VAL A 56 -2.87 3.22 10.51
N ARG A 57 -1.80 4.00 10.72
CA ARG A 57 -1.46 5.17 9.91
C ARG A 57 -0.07 5.01 9.30
N SER A 58 0.99 5.46 9.96
CA SER A 58 2.33 5.62 9.37
C SER A 58 3.31 4.50 9.77
N THR A 59 2.86 3.24 9.83
CA THR A 59 3.66 2.07 10.27
C THR A 59 4.68 1.59 9.24
N TYR A 60 5.23 2.48 8.40
CA TYR A 60 6.01 2.18 7.19
C TYR A 60 7.28 1.32 7.37
N ASP A 61 7.71 1.09 8.61
CA ASP A 61 8.85 0.25 8.94
C ASP A 61 8.51 -1.24 9.13
N TYR A 62 7.24 -1.64 8.96
CA TYR A 62 6.82 -3.03 9.09
C TYR A 62 7.38 -3.94 8.00
N SER A 63 7.67 -3.42 6.80
CA SER A 63 8.01 -4.28 5.64
C SER A 63 9.15 -5.31 5.90
N PRO A 64 10.28 -4.97 6.55
CA PRO A 64 11.29 -5.95 6.95
C PRO A 64 10.91 -6.79 8.18
N ARG A 65 9.83 -6.43 8.88
CA ARG A 65 9.32 -7.03 10.13
C ARG A 65 7.87 -7.50 9.98
N ARG A 66 7.48 -7.93 8.78
CA ARG A 66 6.06 -8.16 8.45
C ARG A 66 5.41 -9.16 9.39
N ASP A 67 6.08 -10.25 9.72
CA ASP A 67 5.49 -11.30 10.55
C ASP A 67 5.23 -10.78 11.97
N GLU A 68 6.18 -10.05 12.56
CA GLU A 68 6.02 -9.35 13.84
C GLU A 68 4.84 -8.36 13.79
N PHE A 69 4.72 -7.59 12.70
CA PHE A 69 3.64 -6.64 12.51
C PHE A 69 2.27 -7.29 12.36
N VAL A 70 2.17 -8.40 11.61
CA VAL A 70 0.93 -9.16 11.48
C VAL A 70 0.54 -9.82 12.81
N GLU A 71 1.51 -10.34 13.56
CA GLU A 71 1.28 -10.86 14.91
C GLU A 71 0.85 -9.77 15.90
N TRP A 72 1.44 -8.58 15.80
CA TRP A 72 0.95 -7.39 16.52
C TRP A 72 -0.50 -7.09 16.15
N ALA A 73 -0.81 -7.00 14.85
CA ALA A 73 -2.16 -6.68 14.40
C ALA A 73 -3.20 -7.68 14.93
N ARG A 74 -2.87 -8.98 14.95
CA ARG A 74 -3.75 -10.02 15.53
C ARG A 74 -3.96 -9.90 17.03
N ARG A 75 -3.03 -9.30 17.77
CA ARG A 75 -3.15 -9.06 19.22
C ARG A 75 -3.93 -7.79 19.55
N VAL A 76 -4.02 -6.84 18.63
CA VAL A 76 -4.78 -5.60 18.84
C VAL A 76 -6.28 -5.87 18.67
N PRO A 77 -7.11 -5.68 19.71
CA PRO A 77 -8.49 -6.18 19.72
C PRO A 77 -9.46 -5.41 18.82
N ARG A 78 -9.20 -4.12 18.57
CA ARG A 78 -10.14 -3.20 17.92
C ARG A 78 -9.46 -2.42 16.79
N LEU A 79 -8.90 -3.14 15.82
CA LEU A 79 -8.33 -2.51 14.62
C LEU A 79 -9.42 -2.06 13.65
N ALA A 80 -9.25 -0.86 13.10
CA ALA A 80 -10.21 -0.29 12.16
C ALA A 80 -10.31 -1.08 10.85
N ASN A 81 -9.18 -1.42 10.23
CA ASN A 81 -9.11 -2.47 9.22
C ASN A 81 -8.58 -3.73 9.92
N ALA A 82 -9.34 -4.83 9.88
CA ALA A 82 -9.08 -6.01 10.69
C ALA A 82 -7.69 -6.64 10.41
N ALA A 83 -7.18 -7.41 11.38
CA ALA A 83 -5.88 -8.07 11.26
C ALA A 83 -5.75 -8.97 10.01
N ASP A 84 -6.84 -9.60 9.57
CA ASP A 84 -6.84 -10.42 8.35
C ASP A 84 -6.73 -9.56 7.08
N VAL A 85 -7.29 -8.34 7.07
CA VAL A 85 -7.10 -7.36 6.00
C VAL A 85 -5.64 -6.93 5.93
N ILE A 86 -5.03 -6.62 7.07
CA ILE A 86 -3.61 -6.26 7.18
C ILE A 86 -2.72 -7.42 6.71
N ALA A 87 -2.97 -8.64 7.21
CA ALA A 87 -2.20 -9.82 6.83
C ALA A 87 -2.26 -10.07 5.32
N TRP A 88 -3.44 -9.93 4.71
CA TRP A 88 -3.65 -10.10 3.28
C TRP A 88 -3.00 -8.98 2.45
N ASN A 89 -3.17 -7.72 2.86
CA ASN A 89 -2.76 -6.57 2.05
C ASN A 89 -1.26 -6.23 2.16
N THR A 90 -0.58 -6.64 3.24
CA THR A 90 0.88 -6.46 3.39
C THR A 90 1.71 -7.37 2.48
N ASP A 91 1.09 -8.34 1.80
CA ASP A 91 1.71 -9.21 0.79
C ASP A 91 1.08 -8.98 -0.59
N LYS A 92 1.86 -8.43 -1.53
CA LYS A 92 1.40 -8.09 -2.89
C LYS A 92 0.91 -9.29 -3.71
N THR A 93 1.04 -10.53 -3.23
CA THR A 93 0.32 -11.67 -3.83
C THR A 93 -1.20 -11.49 -3.87
N TYR A 94 -1.77 -10.54 -3.10
CA TYR A 94 -3.17 -10.13 -3.27
C TYR A 94 -3.51 -9.75 -4.72
N LEU A 95 -2.54 -9.27 -5.52
CA LEU A 95 -2.75 -8.97 -6.94
C LEU A 95 -3.19 -10.21 -7.75
N GLN A 96 -2.81 -11.42 -7.33
CA GLN A 96 -3.29 -12.67 -7.94
C GLN A 96 -4.77 -12.88 -7.66
N ALA A 97 -5.23 -12.58 -6.44
CA ALA A 97 -6.65 -12.66 -6.09
C ALA A 97 -7.46 -11.61 -6.88
N LEU A 98 -6.94 -10.39 -7.02
CA LEU A 98 -7.54 -9.35 -7.86
C LEU A 98 -7.66 -9.81 -9.32
N GLU A 99 -6.60 -10.38 -9.89
CA GLU A 99 -6.61 -10.94 -11.25
C GLU A 99 -7.67 -12.04 -11.41
N GLN A 100 -7.72 -12.98 -10.46
CA GLN A 100 -8.70 -14.07 -10.45
C GLN A 100 -10.14 -13.58 -10.31
N GLY A 101 -10.36 -12.49 -9.56
CA GLY A 101 -11.62 -11.75 -9.49
C GLY A 101 -11.93 -10.90 -10.73
N GLY A 102 -11.07 -10.96 -11.76
CA GLY A 102 -11.22 -10.26 -13.03
C GLY A 102 -10.93 -8.76 -12.96
N VAL A 103 -10.23 -8.28 -11.94
CA VAL A 103 -9.72 -6.91 -11.87
C VAL A 103 -8.51 -6.81 -12.81
N PRO A 104 -8.44 -5.81 -13.71
CA PRO A 104 -7.25 -5.58 -14.50
C PRO A 104 -6.06 -5.25 -13.58
N VAL A 105 -5.05 -6.12 -13.56
CA VAL A 105 -3.78 -5.91 -12.86
C VAL A 105 -2.62 -6.02 -13.85
N ILE A 106 -1.45 -5.51 -13.47
CA ILE A 106 -0.24 -5.68 -14.29
C ILE A 106 0.12 -7.18 -14.33
N PRO A 107 0.29 -7.79 -15.51
CA PRO A 107 0.67 -9.19 -15.64
C PRO A 107 1.94 -9.49 -14.85
N THR A 108 1.89 -10.45 -13.93
CA THR A 108 2.96 -10.67 -12.95
C THR A 108 3.49 -12.08 -13.00
N ILE A 109 4.81 -12.20 -13.06
CA ILE A 109 5.54 -13.45 -12.87
C ILE A 109 5.98 -13.52 -11.40
N TRP A 110 5.63 -14.62 -10.74
CA TRP A 110 5.91 -14.84 -9.33
C TRP A 110 7.04 -15.86 -9.18
N LEU A 111 8.05 -15.51 -8.37
CA LEU A 111 9.16 -16.38 -8.00
C LEU A 111 9.13 -16.65 -6.50
N ASP A 112 8.96 -17.92 -6.18
CA ASP A 112 8.94 -18.45 -4.82
C ASP A 112 10.36 -18.83 -4.36
N PRO A 113 10.82 -18.36 -3.18
CA PRO A 113 12.14 -18.68 -2.63
C PRO A 113 12.34 -20.17 -2.38
N GLU A 114 11.29 -20.93 -2.03
CA GLU A 114 11.36 -22.37 -1.74
C GLU A 114 11.71 -23.20 -2.97
N ARG A 115 11.55 -22.63 -4.17
CA ARG A 115 11.88 -23.30 -5.43
C ARG A 115 13.38 -23.26 -5.77
N HIS A 116 14.18 -22.51 -5.03
CA HIS A 116 15.65 -22.44 -5.18
C HIS A 116 16.12 -22.24 -6.64
N PHE A 117 15.52 -21.27 -7.35
CA PHE A 117 15.85 -21.03 -8.75
C PHE A 117 17.34 -20.72 -8.97
N SER A 118 17.92 -21.31 -10.02
CA SER A 118 19.23 -20.93 -10.53
C SER A 118 19.16 -19.60 -11.30
N LYS A 119 20.29 -18.88 -11.44
CA LYS A 119 20.36 -17.66 -12.27
C LYS A 119 19.82 -17.87 -13.69
N ARG A 120 20.09 -19.03 -14.30
CA ARG A 120 19.55 -19.41 -15.61
C ARG A 120 18.02 -19.56 -15.58
N ALA A 121 17.46 -20.19 -14.54
CA ALA A 121 16.01 -20.35 -14.41
C ALA A 121 15.28 -19.02 -14.17
N ILE A 122 15.90 -18.09 -13.44
CA ILE A 122 15.42 -16.70 -13.28
C ILE A 122 15.46 -15.99 -14.64
N HIS A 123 16.59 -16.05 -15.34
CA HIS A 123 16.79 -15.42 -16.65
C HIS A 123 15.73 -15.82 -17.67
N THR A 124 15.39 -17.11 -17.77
CA THR A 124 14.38 -17.61 -18.71
C THR A 124 12.95 -17.14 -18.41
N ARG A 125 12.69 -16.64 -17.19
CA ARG A 125 11.38 -16.10 -16.79
C ARG A 125 11.27 -14.60 -17.01
N MET A 126 12.38 -13.89 -17.15
CA MET A 126 12.35 -12.45 -17.38
C MET A 126 11.76 -12.11 -18.74
N PRO A 127 10.96 -11.03 -18.85
CA PRO A 127 10.45 -10.53 -20.13
C PRO A 127 11.57 -10.36 -21.16
N ALA A 128 11.29 -10.79 -22.40
CA ALA A 128 12.22 -10.65 -23.51
C ALA A 128 12.16 -9.26 -24.18
N PHE A 129 11.03 -8.57 -24.02
CA PHE A 129 10.73 -7.27 -24.63
C PHE A 129 10.08 -6.35 -23.60
N GLY A 130 10.25 -5.04 -23.81
CA GLY A 130 9.79 -4.01 -22.88
C GLY A 130 10.63 -3.99 -21.60
N ASP A 131 10.83 -2.80 -21.04
CA ASP A 131 11.41 -2.68 -19.70
C ASP A 131 10.56 -3.46 -18.70
N PHE A 132 11.16 -3.91 -17.61
CA PHE A 132 10.47 -4.67 -16.57
C PHE A 132 10.95 -4.28 -15.18
N VAL A 133 10.10 -4.50 -14.19
CA VAL A 133 10.34 -4.22 -12.78
C VAL A 133 10.57 -5.54 -12.04
N VAL A 134 11.55 -5.54 -11.14
CA VAL A 134 11.76 -6.60 -10.14
C VAL A 134 11.59 -5.98 -8.77
N LYS A 135 10.72 -6.55 -7.93
CA LYS A 135 10.49 -6.14 -6.54
C LYS A 135 10.08 -7.32 -5.65
N PRO A 136 10.32 -7.28 -4.33
CA PRO A 136 9.77 -8.28 -3.42
C PRO A 136 8.25 -8.08 -3.25
N VAL A 137 7.54 -9.17 -2.95
CA VAL A 137 6.07 -9.13 -2.75
C VAL A 137 5.69 -8.39 -1.46
N VAL A 138 6.56 -8.41 -0.46
CA VAL A 138 6.46 -7.58 0.76
C VAL A 138 7.42 -6.40 0.63
N SER A 139 6.88 -5.19 0.50
CA SER A 139 7.65 -3.95 0.44
C SER A 139 6.77 -2.74 0.71
N ALA A 140 7.39 -1.66 1.19
CA ALA A 140 6.82 -0.32 1.29
C ALA A 140 7.77 0.72 0.68
N GLY A 141 7.24 1.83 0.17
CA GLY A 141 8.04 3.00 -0.27
C GLY A 141 8.99 2.72 -1.45
N ALA A 142 8.66 1.78 -2.33
CA ALA A 142 9.50 1.31 -3.44
C ALA A 142 10.88 0.77 -3.02
N ARG A 143 11.02 0.31 -1.77
CA ARG A 143 12.22 -0.40 -1.29
C ARG A 143 12.45 -1.66 -2.11
N ASP A 144 13.73 -1.95 -2.40
CA ASP A 144 14.18 -3.11 -3.18
C ASP A 144 13.43 -3.30 -4.51
N THR A 145 13.07 -2.19 -5.15
CA THR A 145 12.37 -2.17 -6.44
C THR A 145 13.28 -1.58 -7.51
N GLY A 146 13.45 -2.28 -8.63
CA GLY A 146 14.29 -1.82 -9.74
C GLY A 146 13.63 -1.99 -11.11
N ARG A 147 13.87 -1.03 -12.02
CA ARG A 147 13.51 -1.10 -13.45
C ARG A 147 14.73 -1.55 -14.27
N TYR A 148 14.53 -2.49 -15.18
CA TYR A 148 15.57 -3.13 -15.97
C TYR A 148 15.18 -3.22 -17.45
N GLN A 149 16.19 -3.21 -18.31
CA GLN A 149 16.05 -3.19 -19.76
C GLN A 149 16.45 -4.55 -20.33
N PRO A 150 15.59 -5.25 -21.09
CA PRO A 150 15.87 -6.60 -21.56
C PRO A 150 16.98 -6.66 -22.62
N VAL A 151 17.15 -5.58 -23.39
CA VAL A 151 18.13 -5.47 -24.49
C VAL A 151 19.57 -5.20 -24.02
N SER A 152 19.74 -4.77 -22.76
CA SER A 152 21.06 -4.53 -22.17
C SER A 152 21.51 -5.75 -21.38
N ALA A 153 22.57 -6.42 -21.84
CA ALA A 153 23.12 -7.58 -21.13
C ALA A 153 23.52 -7.26 -19.68
N GLN A 154 24.07 -6.07 -19.45
CA GLN A 154 24.40 -5.58 -18.11
C GLN A 154 23.15 -5.36 -17.26
N SER A 155 22.13 -4.67 -17.80
CA SER A 155 20.87 -4.44 -17.08
C SER A 155 20.20 -5.76 -16.71
N ARG A 156 20.21 -6.73 -17.64
CA ARG A 156 19.65 -8.05 -17.40
C ARG A 156 20.42 -8.85 -16.36
N ALA A 157 21.76 -8.78 -16.36
CA ALA A 157 22.58 -9.39 -15.31
C ALA A 157 22.24 -8.80 -13.92
N MET A 158 22.14 -7.48 -13.81
CA MET A 158 21.73 -6.81 -12.57
C MET A 158 20.33 -7.23 -12.10
N ALA A 159 19.39 -7.41 -13.04
CA ALA A 159 18.04 -7.89 -12.71
C ALA A 159 18.06 -9.31 -12.13
N ILE A 160 18.88 -10.19 -12.71
CA ILE A 160 19.02 -11.60 -12.27
C ILE A 160 19.63 -11.65 -10.89
N ASP A 161 20.70 -10.89 -10.67
CA ASP A 161 21.37 -10.82 -9.37
C ASP A 161 20.43 -10.24 -8.31
N HIS A 162 19.73 -9.14 -8.61
CA HIS A 162 18.74 -8.57 -7.69
C HIS A 162 17.64 -9.57 -7.32
N ALA A 163 17.02 -10.24 -8.29
CA ALA A 163 16.01 -11.26 -8.03
C ALA A 163 16.58 -12.43 -7.22
N LYS A 164 17.82 -12.83 -7.50
CA LYS A 164 18.49 -13.93 -6.80
C LYS A 164 18.77 -13.59 -5.34
N ASP A 165 19.26 -12.38 -5.07
CA ASP A 165 19.54 -11.88 -3.71
C ASP A 165 18.27 -11.82 -2.87
N LEU A 166 17.16 -11.35 -3.45
CA LEU A 166 15.84 -11.36 -2.79
C LEU A 166 15.41 -12.79 -2.43
N LEU A 167 15.48 -13.73 -3.37
CA LEU A 167 15.09 -15.13 -3.15
C LEU A 167 15.97 -15.82 -2.11
N GLU A 168 17.29 -15.57 -2.13
CA GLU A 168 18.23 -16.13 -1.14
C GLU A 168 18.02 -15.55 0.26
N SER A 169 17.47 -14.35 0.37
CA SER A 169 17.00 -13.78 1.65
C SER A 169 15.62 -14.30 2.09
N GLY A 170 15.08 -15.33 1.43
CA GLY A 170 13.78 -15.92 1.77
C GLY A 170 12.58 -15.08 1.33
N ARG A 171 12.76 -14.07 0.48
CA ARG A 171 11.68 -13.17 0.03
C ARG A 171 11.17 -13.58 -1.35
N ALA A 172 9.86 -13.78 -1.47
CA ALA A 172 9.22 -13.96 -2.76
C ALA A 172 9.35 -12.70 -3.62
N VAL A 173 9.52 -12.92 -4.93
CA VAL A 173 9.80 -11.88 -5.91
C VAL A 173 8.70 -11.84 -6.95
N MET A 174 8.30 -10.64 -7.32
CA MET A 174 7.42 -10.38 -8.44
C MET A 174 8.18 -9.66 -9.56
N ILE A 175 7.93 -10.09 -10.80
CA ILE A 175 8.46 -9.48 -12.02
C ILE A 175 7.28 -9.03 -12.86
N GLN A 176 7.28 -7.74 -13.21
CA GLN A 176 6.18 -7.11 -13.96
C GLN A 176 6.74 -6.38 -15.18
N PRO A 177 6.04 -6.36 -16.33
CA PRO A 177 6.38 -5.43 -17.39
C PRO A 177 6.25 -4.00 -16.86
N TYR A 178 7.18 -3.14 -17.28
CA TYR A 178 7.10 -1.72 -16.98
C TYR A 178 6.01 -1.09 -17.84
N VAL A 179 5.00 -0.51 -17.20
CA VAL A 179 3.90 0.17 -17.88
C VAL A 179 4.40 1.54 -18.35
N THR A 180 4.71 1.67 -19.64
CA THR A 180 5.37 2.86 -20.20
C THR A 180 4.53 4.12 -20.11
N SER A 181 3.20 4.01 -20.01
CA SER A 181 2.31 5.15 -19.81
C SER A 181 2.59 5.88 -18.49
N VAL A 182 3.20 5.22 -17.50
CA VAL A 182 3.62 5.87 -16.25
C VAL A 182 4.60 7.01 -16.51
N ASP A 183 5.47 6.88 -17.52
CA ASP A 183 6.45 7.93 -17.86
C ASP A 183 5.80 9.20 -18.44
N THR A 184 4.59 9.10 -19.02
CA THR A 184 3.91 10.21 -19.70
C THR A 184 2.65 10.69 -18.98
N ALA A 185 1.84 9.76 -18.49
CA ALA A 185 0.56 9.98 -17.84
C ALA A 185 0.61 9.78 -16.32
N GLY A 186 1.69 9.22 -15.77
CA GLY A 186 1.81 8.95 -14.34
C GLY A 186 0.83 7.88 -13.83
N GLU A 187 0.56 7.95 -12.53
CA GLU A 187 -0.36 7.09 -11.79
C GLU A 187 -1.55 7.94 -11.30
N THR A 188 -2.75 7.36 -11.32
CA THR A 188 -3.94 7.94 -10.66
C THR A 188 -4.28 7.11 -9.44
N CYS A 189 -4.14 7.70 -8.27
CA CYS A 189 -4.37 7.05 -6.98
C CYS A 189 -5.72 7.49 -6.42
N VAL A 190 -6.65 6.56 -6.31
CA VAL A 190 -8.04 6.82 -5.91
C VAL A 190 -8.20 6.50 -4.43
N VAL A 191 -8.64 7.48 -3.64
CA VAL A 191 -8.78 7.36 -2.18
C VAL A 191 -10.24 7.16 -1.80
N PHE A 192 -10.48 6.18 -0.94
CA PHE A 192 -11.78 5.86 -0.37
C PHE A 192 -11.73 5.98 1.16
N VAL A 193 -12.86 6.38 1.75
CA VAL A 193 -13.13 6.32 3.18
C VAL A 193 -14.51 5.69 3.36
N GLU A 194 -14.64 4.65 4.18
CA GLU A 194 -15.88 3.87 4.34
C GLU A 194 -16.46 3.36 3.01
N GLY A 195 -15.60 2.98 2.06
CA GLY A 195 -16.02 2.54 0.72
C GLY A 195 -16.50 3.66 -0.21
N GLU A 196 -16.56 4.90 0.27
CA GLU A 196 -16.94 6.06 -0.53
C GLU A 196 -15.74 6.76 -1.13
N LEU A 197 -15.81 7.05 -2.44
CA LEU A 197 -14.80 7.82 -3.15
C LEU A 197 -14.67 9.20 -2.49
N ARG A 198 -13.45 9.60 -2.15
CA ARG A 198 -13.18 10.91 -1.55
C ARG A 198 -12.50 11.84 -2.53
N HIS A 199 -11.32 11.46 -3.00
CA HIS A 199 -10.52 12.25 -3.93
C HIS A 199 -9.57 11.34 -4.70
N ALA A 200 -8.90 11.90 -5.70
CA ALA A 200 -7.81 11.23 -6.39
C ALA A 200 -6.60 12.15 -6.51
N VAL A 201 -5.43 11.52 -6.61
CA VAL A 201 -4.14 12.21 -6.72
C VAL A 201 -3.40 11.63 -7.91
N HIS A 202 -2.86 12.54 -8.72
CA HIS A 202 -1.93 12.22 -9.78
C HIS A 202 -0.51 12.17 -9.22
N LYS A 203 0.24 11.15 -9.61
CA LYS A 203 1.62 10.91 -9.18
C LYS A 203 2.52 10.63 -10.39
N ASN A 204 3.65 11.33 -10.46
CA ASN A 204 4.65 11.11 -11.51
C ASN A 204 5.43 9.80 -11.31
N ALA A 205 5.97 9.27 -12.42
CA ALA A 205 6.83 8.08 -12.43
C ALA A 205 7.96 8.15 -11.39
N LEU A 206 8.08 7.09 -10.58
CA LEU A 206 9.09 6.99 -9.52
C LEU A 206 10.41 6.33 -9.97
N LEU A 207 10.33 5.43 -10.95
CA LEU A 207 11.43 4.54 -11.32
C LEU A 207 12.23 5.05 -12.53
N THR A 208 13.43 5.56 -12.26
CA THR A 208 14.35 6.08 -13.29
C THR A 208 15.50 5.12 -13.63
N GLY A 209 15.56 3.93 -13.03
CA GLY A 209 16.67 2.99 -13.26
C GLY A 209 16.67 1.75 -12.33
N PRO A 210 17.81 1.04 -12.23
CA PRO A 210 17.90 -0.19 -11.43
C PRO A 210 17.71 0.09 -9.93
N SER A 211 17.44 -0.98 -9.17
CA SER A 211 17.33 -0.90 -7.71
C SER A 211 18.58 -0.27 -7.11
N ARG A 212 18.38 0.65 -6.16
CA ARG A 212 19.43 1.33 -5.41
C ARG A 212 18.99 1.40 -3.95
N PRO A 213 19.92 1.34 -2.97
CA PRO A 213 19.59 1.55 -1.57
C PRO A 213 18.80 2.85 -1.39
N THR A 214 17.60 2.75 -0.81
CA THR A 214 16.76 3.92 -0.53
C THR A 214 17.34 4.67 0.68
N GLN A 215 17.55 5.99 0.56
CA GLN A 215 17.79 6.86 1.72
C GLN A 215 16.44 7.34 2.26
N GLY A 216 16.01 6.83 3.42
CA GLY A 216 14.72 7.17 4.05
C GLY A 216 13.61 6.16 3.83
N LEU A 217 12.41 6.45 4.34
CA LEU A 217 11.24 5.56 4.31
C LEU A 217 10.61 5.45 2.90
N TYR A 218 10.65 6.51 2.11
CA TYR A 218 10.08 6.60 0.75
C TYR A 218 10.85 7.60 -0.12
N ARG A 219 10.67 7.55 -1.44
CA ARG A 219 11.26 8.50 -2.40
C ARG A 219 10.34 9.73 -2.55
N LYS A 220 10.91 10.92 -2.81
CA LYS A 220 10.14 12.17 -2.98
C LYS A 220 9.44 12.19 -4.34
N GLU A 221 8.14 12.48 -4.33
CA GLU A 221 7.25 12.39 -5.49
C GLU A 221 6.72 13.78 -5.89
N GLN A 222 6.48 13.98 -7.18
CA GLN A 222 5.72 15.12 -7.67
C GLN A 222 4.26 14.68 -7.84
N MET A 223 3.36 15.40 -7.17
CA MET A 223 1.95 15.03 -7.06
C MET A 223 1.05 16.25 -7.21
N SER A 224 -0.15 16.03 -7.71
CA SER A 224 -1.21 17.04 -7.81
C SER A 224 -2.59 16.40 -7.63
N ALA A 225 -3.58 17.19 -7.22
CA ALA A 225 -4.97 16.75 -7.25
C ALA A 225 -5.42 16.43 -8.69
N VAL A 226 -6.28 15.43 -8.85
CA VAL A 226 -6.89 15.05 -10.14
C VAL A 226 -8.30 14.51 -9.91
N GLU A 227 -9.16 14.60 -10.92
CA GLU A 227 -10.45 13.91 -10.93
C GLU A 227 -10.27 12.52 -11.56
N ALA A 228 -10.62 11.46 -10.83
CA ALA A 228 -10.60 10.11 -11.38
C ALA A 228 -11.75 9.93 -12.37
N THR A 229 -11.45 9.33 -13.52
CA THR A 229 -12.47 8.96 -14.52
C THR A 229 -13.40 7.87 -13.98
N ALA A 230 -14.61 7.77 -14.54
CA ALA A 230 -15.57 6.71 -14.17
C ALA A 230 -14.95 5.30 -14.31
N ALA A 231 -14.20 5.05 -15.39
CA ALA A 231 -13.54 3.75 -15.61
C ALA A 231 -12.49 3.43 -14.55
N GLN A 232 -11.72 4.43 -14.09
CA GLN A 232 -10.77 4.25 -12.99
C GLN A 232 -11.48 3.95 -11.68
N VAL A 233 -12.58 4.66 -11.38
CA VAL A 233 -13.39 4.42 -10.18
C VAL A 233 -14.02 3.03 -10.22
N ASP A 234 -14.52 2.57 -11.37
CA ASP A 234 -15.13 1.24 -11.52
C ASP A 234 -14.10 0.12 -11.25
N VAL A 235 -12.89 0.23 -11.81
CA VAL A 235 -11.80 -0.73 -11.53
C VAL A 235 -11.41 -0.70 -10.06
N ALA A 236 -11.31 0.49 -9.45
CA ALA A 236 -11.01 0.61 -8.03
C ALA A 236 -12.09 -0.03 -7.15
N ARG A 237 -13.37 0.22 -7.43
CA ARG A 237 -14.49 -0.41 -6.69
C ARG A 237 -14.50 -1.92 -6.86
N LYS A 238 -14.18 -2.43 -8.05
CA LYS A 238 -14.04 -3.87 -8.29
C LYS A 238 -12.89 -4.47 -7.47
N ALA A 239 -11.76 -3.79 -7.37
CA ALA A 239 -10.64 -4.22 -6.53
C ALA A 239 -11.02 -4.31 -5.05
N LEU A 240 -11.77 -3.32 -4.54
CA LEU A 240 -12.28 -3.34 -3.16
C LEU A 240 -13.27 -4.48 -2.93
N ALA A 241 -14.17 -4.76 -3.88
CA ALA A 241 -15.11 -5.87 -3.78
C ALA A 241 -14.38 -7.23 -3.66
N VAL A 242 -13.36 -7.47 -4.50
CA VAL A 242 -12.55 -8.69 -4.40
C VAL A 242 -11.78 -8.75 -3.08
N ALA A 243 -11.27 -7.61 -2.59
CA ALA A 243 -10.61 -7.55 -1.29
C ALA A 243 -11.56 -7.90 -0.13
N HIS A 244 -12.82 -7.44 -0.16
CA HIS A 244 -13.84 -7.84 0.82
C HIS A 244 -14.09 -9.35 0.79
N GLU A 245 -14.27 -9.94 -0.40
CA GLU A 245 -14.46 -11.38 -0.55
C GLU A 245 -13.26 -12.19 -0.05
N ALA A 246 -12.04 -11.76 -0.39
CA ALA A 246 -10.81 -12.46 -0.02
C ALA A 246 -10.50 -12.41 1.48
N THR A 247 -10.90 -11.32 2.16
CA THR A 247 -10.63 -11.12 3.59
C THR A 247 -11.79 -11.53 4.49
N GLY A 248 -13.00 -11.72 3.94
CA GLY A 248 -14.22 -11.97 4.71
C GLY A 248 -14.70 -10.75 5.50
N GLU A 249 -14.14 -9.56 5.24
CA GLU A 249 -14.51 -8.32 5.91
C GLU A 249 -15.87 -7.83 5.40
N ASN A 250 -16.85 -7.79 6.30
CA ASN A 250 -18.24 -7.45 5.98
C ASN A 250 -18.55 -5.96 6.15
N LYS A 251 -17.68 -5.20 6.83
CA LYS A 251 -17.78 -3.75 6.93
C LYS A 251 -16.98 -3.10 5.80
N PRO A 252 -17.33 -1.91 5.31
CA PRO A 252 -16.44 -1.17 4.43
C PRO A 252 -15.06 -1.01 5.08
N PHE A 253 -13.98 -0.98 4.29
CA PHE A 253 -12.68 -0.57 4.83
C PHE A 253 -12.76 0.88 5.32
N LEU A 254 -12.14 1.20 6.46
CA LEU A 254 -12.15 2.56 7.01
C LEU A 254 -11.54 3.53 5.98
N TYR A 255 -10.44 3.10 5.37
CA TYR A 255 -9.81 3.77 4.25
C TYR A 255 -9.27 2.72 3.27
N ALA A 256 -9.09 3.15 2.02
CA ALA A 256 -8.36 2.42 1.02
C ALA A 256 -7.74 3.39 0.01
N ARG A 257 -6.61 3.02 -0.58
CA ARG A 257 -6.07 3.68 -1.78
C ARG A 257 -5.86 2.65 -2.88
N VAL A 258 -6.37 2.95 -4.08
CA VAL A 258 -6.15 2.11 -5.27
C VAL A 258 -5.33 2.90 -6.26
N ASP A 259 -4.13 2.43 -6.55
CA ASP A 259 -3.21 3.07 -7.48
C ASP A 259 -3.40 2.43 -8.86
N LEU A 260 -3.67 3.28 -9.85
CA LEU A 260 -4.02 2.87 -11.21
C LEU A 260 -3.05 3.48 -12.22
N VAL A 261 -2.76 2.71 -13.26
CA VAL A 261 -2.01 3.13 -14.44
C VAL A 261 -2.83 2.85 -15.69
N ASN A 262 -2.50 3.53 -16.80
CA ASN A 262 -3.09 3.21 -18.09
C ASN A 262 -2.37 1.99 -18.66
N GLY A 263 -3.03 0.83 -18.63
CA GLY A 263 -2.51 -0.43 -19.15
C GLY A 263 -2.53 -0.49 -20.68
N ALA A 264 -2.61 -1.70 -21.21
CA ALA A 264 -2.82 -1.90 -22.65
C ALA A 264 -4.14 -1.26 -23.09
N ASP A 265 -4.14 -0.63 -24.27
CA ASP A 265 -5.30 0.05 -24.86
C ASP A 265 -5.97 1.07 -23.91
N ASP A 266 -5.15 1.74 -23.07
CA ASP A 266 -5.57 2.73 -22.07
C ASP A 266 -6.56 2.20 -21.01
N VAL A 267 -6.64 0.88 -20.81
CA VAL A 267 -7.49 0.27 -19.77
C VAL A 267 -6.89 0.58 -18.37
N PRO A 268 -7.67 1.18 -17.44
CA PRO A 268 -7.21 1.38 -16.07
C PRO A 268 -6.82 0.05 -15.42
N THR A 269 -5.60 -0.03 -14.93
CA THR A 269 -4.99 -1.25 -14.43
C THR A 269 -4.42 -0.99 -13.04
N VAL A 270 -4.75 -1.85 -12.07
CA VAL A 270 -4.24 -1.75 -10.69
C VAL A 270 -2.76 -2.07 -10.67
N ILE A 271 -1.97 -1.12 -10.16
CA ILE A 271 -0.55 -1.32 -9.82
C ILE A 271 -0.38 -1.66 -8.33
N GLU A 272 -1.19 -1.06 -7.47
CA GLU A 272 -1.15 -1.26 -6.03
C GLU A 272 -2.52 -1.03 -5.39
N LEU A 273 -2.81 -1.73 -4.29
CA LEU A 273 -3.98 -1.56 -3.45
C LEU A 273 -3.45 -1.47 -2.02
N GLU A 274 -3.70 -0.36 -1.34
CA GLU A 274 -3.25 -0.12 0.02
C GLU A 274 -4.45 0.01 0.96
N LEU A 275 -4.59 -0.99 1.83
CA LEU A 275 -5.59 -1.11 2.90
C LEU A 275 -4.94 -1.07 4.29
N THR A 276 -3.62 -1.22 4.38
CA THR A 276 -2.92 -1.38 5.66
C THR A 276 -2.46 -0.02 6.22
N GLU A 277 -1.59 0.69 5.50
CA GLU A 277 -1.05 1.98 5.93
C GLU A 277 -0.97 3.01 4.79
N PRO A 278 -2.05 3.26 4.02
CA PRO A 278 -1.95 4.22 2.93
C PRO A 278 -1.69 5.64 3.44
N SER A 279 -0.72 6.30 2.82
CA SER A 279 -0.74 7.76 2.73
C SER A 279 -2.00 8.16 1.95
N LEU A 280 -2.91 8.88 2.60
CA LEU A 280 -4.18 9.32 1.99
C LEU A 280 -4.03 10.65 1.24
N TRP A 281 -2.89 11.31 1.44
CA TRP A 281 -2.52 12.58 0.84
C TRP A 281 -3.63 13.62 1.01
N LEU A 282 -4.08 13.79 2.26
CA LEU A 282 -5.15 14.67 2.66
C LEU A 282 -4.94 16.11 2.18
N LYS A 283 -3.68 16.55 2.06
CA LYS A 283 -3.34 17.86 1.49
C LYS A 283 -3.77 18.07 0.02
N TYR A 284 -4.05 17.02 -0.75
CA TYR A 284 -4.56 17.09 -2.12
C TYR A 284 -6.06 16.82 -2.24
N ALA A 285 -6.77 16.65 -1.12
CA ALA A 285 -8.20 16.37 -1.13
C ALA A 285 -9.05 17.54 -1.63
N GLY A 286 -8.52 18.77 -1.63
CA GLY A 286 -9.27 19.97 -2.02
C GLY A 286 -10.59 20.08 -1.24
N ASP A 287 -11.69 20.30 -1.95
CA ASP A 287 -13.02 20.46 -1.37
C ASP A 287 -13.66 19.13 -0.91
N ALA A 288 -13.00 17.99 -1.09
CA ALA A 288 -13.53 16.68 -0.69
C ALA A 288 -13.59 16.49 0.83
N ASP A 289 -12.94 17.34 1.64
CA ASP A 289 -12.88 17.24 3.10
C ASP A 289 -12.58 15.80 3.60
N THR A 290 -11.58 15.16 2.98
CA THR A 290 -11.24 13.77 3.31
C THR A 290 -10.81 13.62 4.77
N LEU A 291 -10.14 14.62 5.34
CA LEU A 291 -9.77 14.66 6.76
C LEU A 291 -11.02 14.63 7.66
N GLY A 292 -12.01 15.50 7.40
CA GLY A 292 -13.24 15.56 8.16
C GLY A 292 -14.03 14.25 8.07
N LYS A 293 -14.14 13.67 6.87
CA LYS A 293 -14.83 12.39 6.65
C LYS A 293 -14.13 11.19 7.27
N LEU A 294 -12.80 11.17 7.25
CA LEU A 294 -12.05 10.15 7.97
C LEU A 294 -12.26 10.26 9.48
N ALA A 295 -12.26 11.48 10.03
CA ALA A 295 -12.54 11.69 11.45
C ALA A 295 -13.98 11.30 11.82
N ASP A 296 -14.98 11.64 11.00
CA ASP A 296 -16.37 11.21 11.19
C ASP A 296 -16.49 9.68 11.19
N ALA A 297 -15.84 9.02 10.24
CA ALA A 297 -15.84 7.56 10.12
C ALA A 297 -15.19 6.87 11.33
N ILE A 298 -14.06 7.39 11.81
CA ILE A 298 -13.41 6.88 13.03
C ILE A 298 -14.34 7.04 14.24
N VAL A 299 -14.96 8.21 14.42
CA VAL A 299 -15.90 8.45 15.54
C VAL A 299 -17.08 7.47 15.48
N ALA A 300 -17.61 7.19 14.28
CA ALA A 300 -18.70 6.24 14.10
C ALA A 300 -18.32 4.78 14.46
N ARG A 301 -17.04 4.39 14.35
CA ARG A 301 -16.55 3.05 14.73
C ARG A 301 -16.21 2.89 16.22
N VAL A 302 -16.06 4.01 16.92
CA VAL A 302 -15.68 4.08 18.34
C VAL A 302 -16.92 4.04 19.27
N GLY A 303 -18.09 4.40 18.73
CA GLY A 303 -19.41 4.35 19.39
C GLY A 303 -20.12 3.01 19.18
#